data_AF-A0A2G0Q9Y1-F1
#
_entry.id   AF-A0A2G0Q9Y1-F1
#
_cell.length_a   1.000
_cell.length_b   1.000
_cell.length_c   1.000
_cell.angle_alpha   90.00
_cell.angle_beta   90.00
_cell.angle_gamma   90.00
#
_symmetry.space_group_name_H-M   'P 1'
#
loop_
_entity.id
_entity.type
_entity.pdbx_description
1 polymer ?
#
loop_
_entity_poly.entity_id
_entity_poly.type
_entity_poly.pdbx_seq_one_letter_code
_entity_poly.pdbx_strand_id
1 'polypeptide(L)'
;MNNQHFLSTPYESGVSLRWDIFHSQFTVLVTGMSEYPEDDPMYGTYQVEKMLTVCKGSTLTKVIRKLNAMLRKNNWPFRGEDVDYYDPDFGRDMGPLSFKPQSVMIYDRYNRKVLGGRIADRVIWARPVTQKTDLDALHKEYIRLKREGSYENGWDNHSTARSLWHSAALLMLHVVDSKCSVAHEINTFLQHGASVSWNETSY
;
A
#
# COMPACT_ATOMS: atom_id res chain seq x y z
N MET A 1 26.54 -1.66 21.19
CA MET A 1 27.18 -0.32 21.11
C MET A 1 26.23 0.60 20.36
N ASN A 2 25.54 1.50 21.07
CA ASN A 2 24.60 2.45 20.46
C ASN A 2 25.39 3.58 19.82
N ASN A 3 25.65 3.45 18.53
CA ASN A 3 26.28 4.52 17.75
C ASN A 3 25.23 5.61 17.51
N GLN A 4 25.25 6.66 18.34
CA GLN A 4 24.46 7.88 18.14
C GLN A 4 25.04 8.71 16.99
N HIS A 5 25.05 8.13 15.78
CA HIS A 5 25.41 8.84 14.57
C HIS A 5 24.19 9.55 14.00
N PHE A 6 24.39 10.80 13.62
CA PHE A 6 23.41 11.61 12.92
C PHE A 6 23.82 11.73 11.46
N LEU A 7 22.83 11.63 10.57
CA LEU A 7 23.00 11.70 9.12
C LEU A 7 22.07 12.79 8.58
N SER A 8 22.60 13.68 7.74
CA SER A 8 21.79 14.68 7.06
C SER A 8 20.80 14.03 6.11
N THR A 9 19.54 14.44 6.15
CA THR A 9 18.54 13.97 5.19
C THR A 9 18.54 14.83 3.93
N PRO A 10 18.45 14.23 2.72
CA PRO A 10 18.33 15.01 1.48
C PRO A 10 16.95 15.67 1.33
N TYR A 11 15.99 15.36 2.20
CA TYR A 11 14.59 15.77 2.07
C TYR A 11 14.24 17.01 2.86
N GLU A 12 15.06 17.38 3.84
CA GLU A 12 14.87 18.56 4.69
C GLU A 12 16.23 19.22 4.91
N SER A 13 16.45 20.36 4.24
CA SER A 13 17.71 21.11 4.37
C SER A 13 17.95 21.53 5.81
N GLY A 14 19.18 21.35 6.29
CA GLY A 14 19.57 21.66 7.67
C GLY A 14 19.12 20.64 8.71
N VAL A 15 18.45 19.54 8.33
CA VAL A 15 17.99 18.51 9.26
C VAL A 15 18.93 17.31 9.27
N SER A 16 19.37 16.91 10.47
CA SER A 16 20.13 15.69 10.72
C SER A 16 19.34 14.70 11.55
N LEU A 17 19.34 13.45 11.15
CA LEU A 17 18.53 12.38 11.75
C LEU A 17 19.41 11.35 12.42
N ARG A 18 18.96 10.85 13.58
CA ARG A 18 19.57 9.68 14.22
C ARG A 18 19.57 8.50 13.23
N TRP A 19 20.62 7.70 13.27
CA TRP A 19 20.88 6.62 12.31
C TRP A 19 19.66 5.72 12.04
N ASP A 20 18.93 5.28 13.07
CA ASP A 20 17.73 4.44 12.93
C ASP A 20 16.59 5.18 12.20
N ILE A 21 16.33 6.44 12.56
CA ILE A 21 15.32 7.30 11.92
C ILE A 21 15.69 7.55 10.46
N PHE A 22 16.98 7.80 10.18
CA PHE A 22 17.47 7.96 8.81
C PHE A 22 17.21 6.71 7.97
N HIS A 23 17.34 5.51 8.54
CA HIS A 23 17.10 4.25 7.83
C HIS A 23 15.61 3.89 7.70
N SER A 24 14.73 4.56 8.44
CA SER A 24 13.28 4.40 8.41
C SER A 24 12.54 5.65 7.91
N GLN A 25 13.17 6.46 7.05
CA GLN A 25 12.55 7.69 6.54
C GLN A 25 11.31 7.45 5.69
N PHE A 26 11.23 6.30 5.03
CA PHE A 26 10.05 5.87 4.30
C PHE A 26 9.60 4.51 4.76
N THR A 27 8.28 4.34 4.82
CA THR A 27 7.60 3.08 5.09
C THR A 27 6.74 2.72 3.89
N VAL A 28 6.84 1.47 3.44
CA VAL A 28 6.03 0.94 2.34
C VAL A 28 4.96 0.04 2.92
N LEU A 29 3.70 0.39 2.66
CA LEU A 29 2.53 -0.39 3.00
C LEU A 29 1.94 -1.00 1.72
N VAL A 30 1.64 -2.29 1.75
CA VAL A 30 1.00 -3.00 0.64
C VAL A 30 -0.32 -3.56 1.11
N THR A 31 -1.39 -3.21 0.41
CA THR A 31 -2.73 -3.78 0.65
C THR A 31 -2.97 -4.87 -0.38
N GLY A 32 -3.56 -5.98 0.06
CA GLY A 32 -3.89 -7.12 -0.79
C GLY A 32 -4.74 -8.15 -0.07
N MET A 33 -4.99 -9.28 -0.73
CA MET A 33 -5.80 -10.37 -0.17
C MET A 33 -4.91 -11.44 0.41
N SER A 34 -5.08 -11.76 1.69
CA SER A 34 -4.47 -12.93 2.33
C SER A 34 -5.45 -14.09 2.30
N GLU A 35 -4.96 -15.27 1.96
CA GLU A 35 -5.73 -16.52 1.97
C GLU A 35 -5.54 -17.27 3.28
N TYR A 36 -6.63 -17.85 3.82
CA TYR A 36 -6.65 -18.60 5.06
C TYR A 36 -7.39 -19.92 4.87
N PRO A 37 -7.05 -20.98 5.62
CA PRO A 37 -7.82 -22.22 5.60
C PRO A 37 -9.21 -22.00 6.20
N GLU A 38 -10.24 -22.57 5.58
CA GLU A 38 -11.57 -22.71 6.21
C GLU A 38 -11.50 -23.66 7.40
N ASP A 39 -12.37 -23.46 8.39
CA ASP A 39 -12.49 -24.28 9.60
C ASP A 39 -12.64 -25.78 9.27
N ASP A 40 -13.50 -26.09 8.30
CA ASP A 40 -13.58 -27.41 7.68
C ASP A 40 -12.82 -27.41 6.33
N PRO A 41 -11.73 -28.20 6.20
CA PRO A 41 -10.92 -28.25 4.99
C PRO A 41 -11.69 -28.64 3.71
N MET A 42 -12.88 -29.25 3.82
CA MET A 42 -13.72 -29.55 2.66
C MET A 42 -14.19 -28.29 1.91
N TYR A 43 -14.32 -27.16 2.61
CA TYR A 43 -14.75 -25.89 2.00
C TYR A 43 -13.58 -25.06 1.42
N GLY A 44 -12.34 -25.55 1.57
CA GLY A 44 -11.16 -24.93 0.96
C GLY A 44 -10.61 -23.76 1.77
N THR A 45 -10.60 -22.57 1.18
CA THR A 45 -9.95 -21.37 1.73
C THR A 45 -10.80 -20.12 1.53
N TYR A 46 -10.72 -19.19 2.48
CA TYR A 46 -11.29 -17.85 2.34
C TYR A 46 -10.21 -16.78 2.21
N GLN A 47 -10.59 -15.60 1.72
CA GLN A 47 -9.68 -14.48 1.53
C GLN A 47 -10.10 -13.26 2.34
N VAL A 48 -9.13 -12.62 3.00
CA VAL A 48 -9.31 -11.41 3.80
C VAL A 48 -8.37 -10.33 3.31
N GLU A 49 -8.87 -9.10 3.15
CA GLU A 49 -8.01 -7.96 2.86
C GLU A 49 -7.07 -7.68 4.05
N LYS A 50 -5.77 -7.54 3.78
CA LYS A 50 -4.75 -7.24 4.76
C LYS A 50 -3.82 -6.15 4.23
N MET A 51 -3.30 -5.36 5.15
CA MET A 51 -2.26 -4.37 4.90
C MET A 51 -0.95 -4.83 5.56
N LEU A 52 0.10 -4.95 4.77
CA LEU A 52 1.42 -5.39 5.23
C LEU A 52 2.40 -4.22 5.19
N THR A 53 3.17 -4.04 6.27
CA THR A 53 4.37 -3.20 6.24
C THR A 53 5.51 -4.01 5.63
N VAL A 54 5.81 -3.80 4.35
CA VAL A 54 6.73 -4.68 3.62
C VAL A 54 8.19 -4.28 3.75
N CYS A 55 8.49 -2.98 3.77
CA CYS A 55 9.85 -2.52 4.01
C CYS A 55 9.92 -1.06 4.49
N LYS A 56 11.08 -0.73 5.07
CA LYS A 56 11.49 0.63 5.38
C LYS A 56 12.81 0.98 4.69
N GLY A 57 13.06 2.26 4.49
CA GLY A 57 14.30 2.72 3.89
C GLY A 57 14.57 4.21 4.03
N SER A 58 15.81 4.57 3.73
CA SER A 58 16.32 5.94 3.88
C SER A 58 15.98 6.87 2.74
N THR A 59 15.70 6.33 1.55
CA THR A 59 15.36 7.11 0.35
C THR A 59 14.22 6.45 -0.42
N LEU A 60 13.46 7.26 -1.15
CA LEU A 60 12.34 6.81 -1.98
C LEU A 60 12.80 5.75 -3.00
N THR A 61 13.88 6.05 -3.74
CA THR A 61 14.49 5.11 -4.70
C THR A 61 14.87 3.77 -4.04
N LYS A 62 15.42 3.77 -2.81
CA LYS A 62 15.82 2.53 -2.12
C LYS A 62 14.61 1.68 -1.74
N VAL A 63 13.52 2.29 -1.27
CA VAL A 63 12.30 1.54 -0.93
C VAL A 63 11.58 1.02 -2.17
N ILE A 64 11.52 1.79 -3.27
CA ILE A 64 10.97 1.34 -4.55
C ILE A 64 11.76 0.14 -5.09
N ARG A 65 13.09 0.18 -5.02
CA ARG A 65 13.94 -0.95 -5.45
C ARG A 65 13.68 -2.21 -4.61
N LYS A 66 13.54 -2.07 -3.29
CA LYS A 66 13.20 -3.19 -2.39
C LYS A 66 11.83 -3.77 -2.72
N LEU A 67 10.80 -2.92 -2.88
CA LEU A 67 9.46 -3.33 -3.26
C LEU A 67 9.46 -4.12 -4.58
N ASN A 68 10.13 -3.61 -5.61
CA ASN A 68 10.22 -4.30 -6.90
C ASN A 68 10.94 -5.66 -6.80
N ALA A 69 11.93 -5.78 -5.91
CA ALA A 69 12.59 -7.06 -5.65
C ALA A 69 11.67 -8.06 -4.94
N MET A 70 10.85 -7.60 -3.99
CA MET A 70 9.83 -8.43 -3.32
C MET A 70 8.76 -8.90 -4.30
N LEU A 71 8.26 -7.99 -5.15
CA LEU A 71 7.26 -8.30 -6.17
C LEU A 71 7.76 -9.39 -7.13
N ARG A 72 8.98 -9.25 -7.67
CA ARG A 72 9.57 -10.24 -8.59
C ARG A 72 9.80 -11.62 -7.95
N LYS A 73 10.15 -11.65 -6.66
CA LYS A 73 10.40 -12.89 -5.93
C LYS A 73 9.14 -13.48 -5.31
N ASN A 74 8.01 -12.77 -5.39
CA ASN A 74 6.79 -13.08 -4.65
C ASN A 74 7.02 -13.33 -3.15
N ASN A 75 7.95 -12.58 -2.54
CA ASN A 75 8.37 -12.79 -1.15
C ASN A 75 7.73 -11.73 -0.24
N TRP A 76 6.49 -11.99 0.18
CA TRP A 76 5.71 -11.09 1.01
C TRP A 76 5.74 -11.51 2.48
N PRO A 77 5.90 -10.57 3.43
CA PRO A 77 5.93 -10.87 4.86
C PRO A 77 4.51 -11.00 5.42
N PHE A 78 3.72 -11.96 4.91
CA PHE A 78 2.33 -12.15 5.35
C PHE A 78 2.19 -13.07 6.57
N ARG A 79 3.23 -13.81 6.91
CA ARG A 79 3.37 -14.55 8.18
C ARG A 79 4.40 -13.84 9.05
N GLY A 80 4.07 -13.63 10.33
CA GLY A 80 5.00 -13.11 11.31
C GLY A 80 6.03 -14.18 11.70
N GLU A 81 7.30 -13.81 11.78
CA GLU A 81 8.38 -14.74 12.17
C GLU A 81 8.20 -15.28 13.59
N ASP A 82 7.61 -14.48 14.49
CA ASP A 82 7.40 -14.80 15.91
C ASP A 82 5.94 -15.12 16.25
N VAL A 83 5.12 -15.47 15.26
CA VAL A 83 3.69 -15.79 15.48
C VAL A 83 3.48 -17.29 15.33
N ASP A 84 3.01 -17.93 16.39
CA ASP A 84 2.47 -19.28 16.31
C ASP A 84 1.06 -19.22 15.74
N TYR A 85 0.88 -19.88 14.59
CA TYR A 85 -0.40 -19.96 13.89
C TYR A 85 -1.10 -21.30 14.13
N TYR A 86 -0.55 -22.16 14.99
CA TYR A 86 -1.21 -23.40 15.38
C TYR A 86 -2.45 -23.11 16.21
N ASP A 87 -3.58 -23.66 15.78
CA ASP A 87 -4.82 -23.62 16.53
C ASP A 87 -5.10 -25.00 17.14
N PRO A 88 -5.16 -25.12 18.48
CA PRO A 88 -5.40 -26.39 19.15
C PRO A 88 -6.82 -26.93 18.96
N ASP A 89 -7.82 -26.07 18.71
CA ASP A 89 -9.21 -26.51 18.52
C ASP A 89 -9.37 -27.23 17.17
N PHE A 90 -8.60 -26.79 16.16
CA PHE A 90 -8.54 -27.44 14.84
C PHE A 90 -7.37 -28.44 14.71
N GLY A 91 -6.45 -28.45 15.66
CA GLY A 91 -5.28 -29.32 15.67
C GLY A 91 -4.27 -29.06 14.54
N ARG A 92 -4.26 -27.86 13.95
CA ARG A 92 -3.45 -27.52 12.76
C ARG A 92 -3.12 -26.03 12.65
N ASP A 93 -2.25 -25.69 11.69
CA ASP A 93 -1.93 -24.30 11.32
C ASP A 93 -3.12 -23.62 10.65
N MET A 94 -3.64 -22.57 11.28
CA MET A 94 -4.75 -21.74 10.77
C MET A 94 -4.26 -20.35 10.31
N GLY A 95 -2.95 -20.20 10.08
CA GLY A 95 -2.33 -18.97 9.62
C GLY A 95 -2.55 -18.69 8.13
N PRO A 96 -2.13 -17.51 7.66
CA PRO A 96 -2.28 -17.17 6.26
C PRO A 96 -1.40 -18.07 5.38
N LEU A 97 -1.96 -18.52 4.26
CA LEU A 97 -1.35 -19.45 3.31
C LEU A 97 -0.64 -18.71 2.18
N SER A 98 -1.25 -17.61 1.72
CA SER A 98 -0.73 -16.81 0.60
C SER A 98 -1.14 -15.34 0.74
N PHE A 99 -0.45 -14.47 0.00
CA PHE A 99 -0.80 -13.04 -0.10
C PHE A 99 -0.75 -12.58 -1.56
N LYS A 100 -1.87 -12.06 -2.04
CA LYS A 100 -2.01 -11.44 -3.35
C LYS A 100 -2.00 -9.92 -3.22
N PRO A 101 -0.88 -9.24 -3.53
CA PRO A 101 -0.78 -7.79 -3.45
C PRO A 101 -1.71 -7.13 -4.48
N GLN A 102 -2.30 -5.99 -4.12
CA GLN A 102 -3.20 -5.23 -5.00
C GLN A 102 -2.78 -3.77 -5.16
N SER A 103 -2.33 -3.14 -4.09
CA SER A 103 -1.88 -1.75 -4.12
C SER A 103 -0.76 -1.48 -3.13
N VAL A 104 -0.04 -0.39 -3.37
CA VAL A 104 1.04 0.08 -2.53
C VAL A 104 0.87 1.55 -2.21
N MET A 105 1.20 1.91 -0.97
CA MET A 105 1.32 3.27 -0.52
C MET A 105 2.67 3.45 0.19
N ILE A 106 3.38 4.52 -0.16
CA ILE A 106 4.63 4.91 0.48
C ILE A 106 4.34 6.13 1.34
N TYR A 107 4.78 6.07 2.59
CA TYR A 107 4.67 7.13 3.58
C TYR A 107 6.06 7.60 3.98
N ASP A 108 6.20 8.88 4.28
CA ASP A 108 7.40 9.40 4.92
C ASP A 108 7.40 9.15 6.45
N ARG A 109 8.45 9.60 7.11
CA ARG A 109 8.66 9.48 8.56
C ARG A 109 7.64 10.22 9.43
N TYR A 110 6.89 11.16 8.85
CA TYR A 110 5.82 11.89 9.51
C TYR A 110 4.45 11.28 9.20
N ASN A 111 4.43 10.06 8.64
CA ASN A 111 3.23 9.36 8.21
C ASN A 111 2.43 10.12 7.14
N ARG A 112 3.11 10.94 6.33
CA ARG A 112 2.51 11.63 5.19
C ARG A 112 2.63 10.75 3.97
N LYS A 113 1.52 10.51 3.27
CA LYS A 113 1.54 9.71 2.05
C LYS A 113 2.27 10.48 0.96
N VAL A 114 3.31 9.87 0.40
CA VAL A 114 4.15 10.48 -0.64
C VAL A 114 3.86 9.90 -2.01
N LEU A 115 3.53 8.61 -2.12
CA LEU A 115 3.30 7.96 -3.41
C LEU A 115 2.32 6.79 -3.26
N GLY A 116 1.49 6.56 -4.27
CA GLY A 116 0.60 5.40 -4.36
C GLY A 116 0.72 4.71 -5.71
N GLY A 117 0.42 3.42 -5.76
CA GLY A 117 0.43 2.65 -7.00
C GLY A 117 -0.41 1.38 -6.91
N ARG A 118 -0.90 0.92 -8.06
CA ARG A 118 -1.55 -0.38 -8.23
C ARG A 118 -0.48 -1.43 -8.50
N ILE A 119 -0.64 -2.62 -7.92
CA ILE A 119 0.24 -3.77 -8.17
C ILE A 119 -0.47 -4.73 -9.13
N ALA A 120 0.17 -5.03 -10.25
CA ALA A 120 -0.17 -6.11 -11.16
C ALA A 120 1.08 -7.00 -11.38
N ASP A 121 1.49 -7.23 -12.62
CA ASP A 121 2.82 -7.78 -12.97
C ASP A 121 3.97 -6.86 -12.53
N ARG A 122 3.69 -5.55 -12.52
CA ARG A 122 4.55 -4.48 -12.03
C ARG A 122 3.75 -3.46 -11.24
N VAL A 123 4.45 -2.54 -10.58
CA VAL A 123 3.80 -1.38 -9.98
C VAL A 123 3.47 -0.37 -11.07
N ILE A 124 2.19 -0.01 -11.17
CA ILE A 124 1.68 1.08 -11.99
C ILE A 124 1.43 2.25 -11.04
N TRP A 125 2.23 3.30 -11.16
CA TRP A 125 2.16 4.41 -10.21
C TRP A 125 1.00 5.35 -10.53
N ALA A 126 0.30 5.77 -9.49
CA ALA A 126 -0.75 6.77 -9.60
C ALA A 126 -0.11 8.15 -9.66
N ARG A 127 -0.42 8.94 -10.71
CA ARG A 127 0.03 10.34 -10.77
C ARG A 127 -0.62 11.13 -9.63
N PRO A 128 0.17 11.79 -8.77
CA PRO A 128 -0.38 12.61 -7.69
C PRO A 128 -1.29 13.70 -8.21
N VAL A 129 -2.46 13.86 -7.59
CA VAL A 129 -3.36 14.97 -7.89
C VAL A 129 -3.04 16.12 -6.94
N THR A 130 -2.67 17.27 -7.51
CA THR A 130 -2.25 18.46 -6.74
C THR A 130 -3.24 19.62 -6.85
N GLN A 131 -4.10 19.62 -7.89
CA GLN A 131 -5.11 20.66 -8.07
C GLN A 131 -6.30 20.41 -7.14
N LYS A 132 -6.73 21.46 -6.43
CA LYS A 132 -7.84 21.35 -5.49
C LYS A 132 -9.14 20.90 -6.15
N THR A 133 -9.45 21.43 -7.34
CA THR A 133 -10.66 21.06 -8.10
C THR A 133 -10.69 19.58 -8.45
N ASP A 134 -9.55 19.02 -8.85
CA ASP A 134 -9.41 17.61 -9.18
C ASP A 134 -9.47 16.73 -7.93
N LEU A 135 -8.88 17.18 -6.82
CA LEU A 135 -9.02 16.50 -5.52
C LEU A 135 -10.47 16.45 -5.06
N ASP A 136 -11.20 17.56 -5.21
CA ASP A 136 -12.62 17.64 -4.85
C ASP A 136 -13.47 16.70 -5.73
N ALA A 137 -13.18 16.65 -7.04
CA ALA A 137 -13.85 15.72 -7.96
C ALA A 137 -13.56 14.25 -7.64
N LEU A 138 -12.29 13.92 -7.40
CA LEU A 138 -11.85 12.59 -7.00
C LEU A 138 -12.49 12.16 -5.68
N HIS A 139 -12.54 13.07 -4.70
CA HIS A 139 -13.16 12.78 -3.40
C HIS A 139 -14.68 12.54 -3.51
N LYS A 140 -15.37 13.30 -4.35
CA LYS A 140 -16.79 13.06 -4.65
C LYS A 140 -17.01 11.67 -5.24
N GLU A 141 -16.18 11.27 -6.19
CA GLU A 141 -16.29 9.95 -6.82
C GLU A 141 -15.97 8.82 -5.83
N TYR A 142 -14.96 8.99 -4.98
CA TYR A 142 -14.68 8.08 -3.88
C TYR A 142 -15.89 7.88 -2.96
N ILE A 143 -16.53 8.98 -2.51
CA ILE A 143 -17.71 8.91 -1.65
C ILE A 143 -18.84 8.18 -2.38
N ARG A 144 -19.06 8.48 -3.67
CA ARG A 144 -20.08 7.84 -4.50
C ARG A 144 -19.90 6.32 -4.52
N LEU A 145 -18.70 5.85 -4.88
CA LEU A 145 -18.37 4.42 -4.93
C LEU A 145 -18.47 3.74 -3.56
N LYS A 146 -18.01 4.38 -2.49
CA LYS A 146 -18.15 3.83 -1.12
C LYS A 146 -19.61 3.67 -0.73
N ARG A 147 -20.45 4.66 -1.03
CA ARG A 147 -21.89 4.63 -0.74
C ARG A 147 -22.61 3.55 -1.55
N GLU A 148 -22.32 3.45 -2.84
CA GLU A 148 -22.87 2.43 -3.73
C GLU A 148 -22.46 1.03 -3.26
N GLY A 149 -21.18 0.84 -2.92
CA GLY A 149 -20.71 -0.45 -2.40
C GLY A 149 -21.39 -0.84 -1.09
N SER A 150 -21.63 0.12 -0.19
CA SER A 150 -22.39 -0.15 1.05
C SER A 150 -23.86 -0.49 0.77
N TYR A 151 -24.47 0.12 -0.25
CA TYR A 151 -25.82 -0.20 -0.69
C TYR A 151 -25.89 -1.63 -1.23
N GLU A 152 -25.01 -2.00 -2.15
CA GLU A 152 -24.92 -3.36 -2.71
C GLU A 152 -24.69 -4.43 -1.64
N ASN A 153 -23.84 -4.13 -0.65
CA ASN A 153 -23.59 -5.05 0.45
C ASN A 153 -24.83 -5.30 1.32
N GLY A 154 -25.75 -4.34 1.41
CA GLY A 154 -27.03 -4.50 2.12
C GLY A 154 -28.05 -5.37 1.38
N TRP A 155 -27.83 -5.62 0.09
CA TRP A 155 -28.63 -6.50 -0.76
C TRP A 155 -27.95 -7.85 -1.01
N ASP A 156 -27.03 -8.26 -0.14
CA ASP A 156 -26.20 -9.47 -0.25
C ASP A 156 -25.36 -9.57 -1.53
N ASN A 157 -25.18 -8.45 -2.25
CA ASN A 157 -24.36 -8.38 -3.46
C ASN A 157 -22.89 -8.11 -3.12
N HIS A 158 -22.31 -8.98 -2.30
CA HIS A 158 -20.98 -8.80 -1.70
C HIS A 158 -19.84 -8.67 -2.72
N SER A 159 -19.92 -9.36 -3.86
CA SER A 159 -18.93 -9.26 -4.93
C SER A 159 -18.92 -7.86 -5.56
N THR A 160 -20.10 -7.30 -5.81
CA THR A 160 -20.24 -5.97 -6.41
C THR A 160 -19.81 -4.90 -5.41
N ALA A 161 -20.23 -5.02 -4.16
CA ALA A 161 -19.77 -4.15 -3.07
C ALA A 161 -18.24 -4.11 -2.95
N ARG A 162 -17.60 -5.28 -2.98
CA ARG A 162 -16.14 -5.41 -2.91
C ARG A 162 -15.46 -4.76 -4.11
N SER A 163 -15.99 -4.94 -5.32
CA SER A 163 -15.48 -4.29 -6.52
C SER A 163 -15.55 -2.75 -6.41
N LEU A 164 -16.69 -2.21 -5.98
CA LEU A 164 -16.89 -0.77 -5.80
C LEU A 164 -15.94 -0.18 -4.74
N TRP A 165 -15.78 -0.85 -3.61
CA TRP A 165 -14.82 -0.43 -2.58
C TRP A 165 -13.37 -0.52 -3.06
N HIS A 166 -13.03 -1.53 -3.86
CA HIS A 166 -11.71 -1.66 -4.47
C HIS A 166 -11.44 -0.48 -5.43
N SER A 167 -12.39 -0.15 -6.31
CA SER A 167 -12.26 1.02 -7.21
C SER A 167 -12.11 2.33 -6.42
N ALA A 168 -12.86 2.49 -5.33
CA ALA A 168 -12.70 3.64 -4.43
C ALA A 168 -11.29 3.69 -3.82
N ALA A 169 -10.73 2.54 -3.39
CA ALA A 169 -9.38 2.46 -2.87
C ALA A 169 -8.31 2.82 -3.93
N LEU A 170 -8.54 2.44 -5.20
CA LEU A 170 -7.64 2.81 -6.30
C LEU A 170 -7.62 4.32 -6.57
N LEU A 171 -8.76 5.02 -6.47
CA LEU A 171 -8.79 6.49 -6.55
C LEU A 171 -7.91 7.13 -5.47
N MET A 172 -7.96 6.59 -4.26
CA MET A 172 -7.16 7.08 -3.14
C MET A 172 -5.65 6.91 -3.35
N LEU A 173 -5.18 6.15 -4.35
CA LEU A 173 -3.76 6.05 -4.70
C LEU A 173 -3.20 7.38 -5.22
N HIS A 174 -4.02 8.21 -5.85
CA HIS A 174 -3.61 9.50 -6.41
C HIS A 174 -3.51 10.63 -5.37
N VAL A 175 -4.14 10.47 -4.22
CA VAL A 175 -4.11 11.48 -3.15
C VAL A 175 -2.78 11.38 -2.40
N VAL A 176 -2.00 12.46 -2.38
CA VAL A 176 -0.76 12.57 -1.61
C VAL A 176 -0.84 13.76 -0.67
N ASP A 177 0.01 13.78 0.35
CA ASP A 177 0.09 14.91 1.26
C ASP A 177 0.68 16.14 0.55
N SER A 178 0.07 17.31 0.73
CA SER A 178 0.50 18.56 0.09
C SER A 178 1.85 19.07 0.58
N LYS A 179 2.30 18.62 1.77
CA LYS A 179 3.60 18.98 2.37
C LYS A 179 4.69 17.94 2.09
N CYS A 180 4.47 17.05 1.12
CA CYS A 180 5.44 16.04 0.70
C CYS A 180 6.76 16.68 0.25
N SER A 181 7.83 16.47 1.01
CA SER A 181 9.15 17.04 0.74
C SER A 181 9.85 16.42 -0.48
N VAL A 182 9.29 15.35 -1.05
CA VAL A 182 9.86 14.59 -2.18
C VAL A 182 9.11 14.79 -3.49
N ALA A 183 8.26 15.82 -3.58
CA ALA A 183 7.45 16.09 -4.78
C ALA A 183 8.30 16.18 -6.07
N HIS A 184 9.48 16.79 -6.01
CA HIS A 184 10.37 16.88 -7.17
C HIS A 184 10.92 15.51 -7.59
N GLU A 185 11.44 14.69 -6.65
CA GLU A 185 11.93 13.33 -6.94
C GLU A 185 10.81 12.46 -7.53
N ILE A 186 9.58 12.58 -7.00
CA ILE A 186 8.41 11.87 -7.53
C ILE A 186 8.11 12.30 -8.97
N ASN A 187 8.06 13.60 -9.25
CA ASN A 187 7.75 14.08 -10.60
C ASN A 187 8.78 13.59 -11.62
N THR A 188 10.07 13.66 -11.30
CA THR A 188 11.14 13.12 -12.15
C THR A 188 11.00 11.60 -12.32
N PHE A 189 10.73 10.87 -11.24
CA PHE A 189 10.53 9.42 -11.29
C PHE A 189 9.34 9.03 -12.18
N LEU A 190 8.22 9.74 -12.09
CA LEU A 190 7.00 9.46 -12.85
C LEU A 190 7.08 9.85 -14.32
N GLN A 191 7.92 10.84 -14.69
CA GLN A 191 8.18 11.19 -16.08
C GLN A 191 8.86 10.05 -16.87
N HIS A 192 9.64 9.21 -16.17
CA HIS A 192 10.37 8.10 -16.79
C HIS A 192 9.74 6.72 -16.51
N GLY A 193 8.66 6.67 -15.73
CA GLY A 193 8.01 5.44 -15.28
C GLY A 193 6.59 5.25 -15.80
N ALA A 194 6.11 4.01 -15.76
CA ALA A 194 4.70 3.70 -16.01
C ALA A 194 3.82 4.36 -14.93
N SER A 195 3.06 5.38 -15.33
CA SER A 195 2.14 6.10 -14.47
C SER A 195 0.79 6.32 -15.16
N VAL A 196 -0.28 6.39 -14.37
CA VAL A 196 -1.65 6.60 -14.87
C VAL A 196 -2.27 7.81 -14.19
N SER A 197 -3.11 8.54 -14.92
CA SER A 197 -3.92 9.63 -14.38
C SER A 197 -5.25 9.07 -13.88
N TRP A 198 -5.86 9.72 -12.88
CA TRP A 198 -7.08 9.20 -12.22
C TRP A 198 -8.31 9.18 -13.13
N ASN A 199 -8.29 9.97 -14.21
CA ASN A 199 -9.34 10.11 -15.21
C ASN A 199 -9.11 9.25 -16.48
N GLU A 200 -7.99 8.55 -16.56
CA GLU A 200 -7.65 7.64 -17.68
C GLU A 200 -7.97 6.18 -17.35
N THR A 201 -8.41 5.90 -16.12
CA THR A 201 -8.74 4.56 -15.64
C THR A 201 -10.19 4.19 -15.94
N SER A 202 -10.38 3.22 -16.84
CA SER A 202 -11.53 2.31 -16.77
C SER A 202 -11.30 1.42 -15.54
N TYR A 203 -12.00 1.71 -14.45
CA TYR A 203 -12.02 0.86 -13.25
C TYR A 203 -12.96 -0.33 -13.44
#